data_AF-D5AD98-F1
#
_entry.id   AF-D5AD98-F1
#
_cell.length_a   1.000
_cell.length_b   1.000
_cell.length_c   1.000
_cell.angle_alpha   90.00
_cell.angle_beta   90.00
_cell.angle_gamma   90.00
#
_symmetry.space_group_name_H-M   'P 1'
#
loop_
_entity.id
_entity.type
_entity.pdbx_description
1 polymer ?
#
loop_
_entity_poly.entity_id
_entity_poly.type
_entity_poly.pdbx_seq_one_letter_code
_entity_poly.pdbx_strand_id
1 'polypeptide(L)'
;MVTLLKVNNAGWRVDVTLSTTTTSSSSARPSVLMTLELSDGTSQILQLDLQSFGQLRCKVAELLAELQLVHDRMQAKILPEIRQMDS
;
A
#
# COMPACT_ATOMS: atom_id res chain seq x y z
N MET A 1 -6.65 11.95 21.15
CA MET A 1 -5.90 10.68 21.03
C MET A 1 -6.29 10.08 19.69
N VAL A 2 -5.38 9.96 18.72
CA VAL A 2 -5.68 9.41 17.38
C VAL A 2 -5.40 7.92 17.42
N THR A 3 -6.43 7.11 17.23
CA THR A 3 -6.31 5.66 17.11
C THR A 3 -5.97 5.33 15.65
N LEU A 4 -4.81 4.71 15.42
CA LEU A 4 -4.44 4.25 14.08
C LEU A 4 -5.13 2.92 13.80
N LEU A 5 -5.90 2.88 12.70
CA LEU A 5 -6.52 1.66 12.23
C LEU A 5 -5.50 0.83 11.46
N LYS A 6 -5.44 -0.47 11.78
CA LYS A 6 -4.59 -1.42 11.07
C LYS A 6 -5.36 -2.00 9.89
N VAL A 7 -4.68 -2.17 8.76
CA VAL A 7 -5.19 -2.96 7.63
C VAL A 7 -5.00 -4.44 7.97
N ASN A 8 -6.10 -5.18 8.08
CA ASN A 8 -6.09 -6.61 8.36
C ASN A 8 -6.02 -7.45 7.08
N ASN A 9 -6.70 -7.00 6.02
CA ASN A 9 -6.73 -7.68 4.74
C ASN A 9 -6.84 -6.65 3.60
N ALA A 10 -6.27 -6.98 2.44
CA ALA A 10 -6.31 -6.14 1.26
C ALA A 10 -6.47 -7.01 0.00
N GLY A 11 -7.55 -6.78 -0.75
CA GLY A 11 -7.81 -7.40 -2.05
C GLY A 11 -7.81 -6.37 -3.16
N TRP A 12 -7.40 -6.75 -4.37
CA TRP A 12 -7.47 -5.87 -5.54
C TRP A 12 -7.81 -6.65 -6.80
N ARG A 13 -8.47 -5.99 -7.75
CA ARG A 13 -8.73 -6.49 -9.10
C ARG A 13 -8.61 -5.38 -10.13
N VAL A 14 -8.24 -5.74 -11.35
CA VAL A 14 -8.20 -4.81 -12.49
C VAL A 14 -9.46 -5.00 -13.30
N ASP A 15 -10.24 -3.94 -13.42
CA ASP A 15 -11.45 -3.87 -14.22
C ASP A 15 -11.14 -3.12 -15.53
N VAL A 16 -11.64 -3.60 -16.67
CA VAL A 16 -11.49 -2.95 -17.97
C VAL A 16 -12.86 -2.53 -18.48
N THR A 17 -13.09 -1.21 -18.56
CA THR A 17 -14.31 -0.67 -19.16
C THR A 17 -14.12 -0.54 -20.67
N LEU A 18 -14.99 -1.18 -21.45
CA LEU A 18 -15.00 -1.11 -22.91
C LEU A 18 -16.09 -0.13 -23.38
N SER A 19 -15.71 0.94 -24.08
CA SER A 19 -16.68 1.84 -24.71
C SER A 19 -16.95 1.40 -26.16
N THR A 20 -18.19 1.06 -26.48
CA THR A 20 -18.61 0.56 -27.81
C THR A 20 -19.21 1.64 -28.73
N THR A 21 -18.92 2.92 -28.49
CA THR A 21 -19.44 4.00 -29.35
C THR A 21 -18.79 3.96 -30.74
N THR A 22 -19.62 3.90 -31.78
CA THR A 22 -19.31 3.58 -33.19
C THR A 22 -18.39 4.56 -33.95
N THR A 23 -17.82 5.58 -33.30
CA THR A 23 -17.17 6.71 -34.01
C THR A 23 -15.80 7.11 -33.51
N SER A 24 -15.22 6.40 -32.55
CA SER A 24 -13.85 6.64 -32.09
C SER A 24 -13.24 5.33 -31.57
N SER A 25 -11.95 5.12 -31.85
CA SER A 25 -11.18 3.92 -31.47
C SER A 25 -11.55 3.43 -30.07
N SER A 26 -12.10 2.21 -29.97
CA SER A 26 -12.49 1.53 -28.73
C SER A 26 -11.61 1.93 -27.55
N SER A 27 -12.06 2.84 -26.70
CA SER A 27 -11.30 3.25 -25.54
C SER A 27 -11.53 2.21 -24.43
N ALA A 28 -10.57 1.30 -24.30
CA ALA A 28 -10.49 0.46 -23.11
C ALA A 28 -9.91 1.33 -21.98
N ARG A 29 -10.70 1.58 -20.94
CA ARG A 29 -10.24 2.31 -19.77
C ARG A 29 -10.04 1.33 -18.60
N PRO A 30 -8.79 0.93 -18.31
CA PRO A 30 -8.50 0.11 -17.15
C PRO A 30 -8.64 0.93 -15.85
N SER A 31 -9.14 0.28 -14.80
CA SER A 31 -9.18 0.80 -13.43
C SER A 31 -8.91 -0.33 -12.45
N VAL A 32 -8.50 0.01 -11.24
CA VAL A 32 -8.26 -0.95 -10.15
C VAL A 32 -9.31 -0.73 -9.08
N LEU A 33 -10.02 -1.79 -8.72
CA LEU A 33 -10.88 -1.80 -7.54
C LEU A 33 -10.11 -2.47 -6.41
N MET A 34 -9.94 -1.77 -5.30
CA MET A 34 -9.24 -2.23 -4.12
C MET A 34 -10.19 -2.26 -2.93
N THR A 35 -10.13 -3.33 -2.14
CA THR A 35 -10.92 -3.50 -0.92
C THR A 35 -9.96 -3.66 0.27
N LEU A 36 -10.19 -2.90 1.33
CA LEU A 36 -9.42 -2.93 2.57
C LEU A 36 -10.34 -3.32 3.72
N GLU A 37 -9.94 -4.32 4.51
CA GLU A 37 -10.59 -4.66 5.77
C GLU A 37 -9.76 -4.10 6.91
N LEU A 38 -10.38 -3.28 7.77
CA LEU A 38 -9.71 -2.57 8.85
C LEU A 38 -9.94 -3.26 10.19
N SER A 39 -9.09 -2.94 11.16
CA SER A 39 -9.10 -3.52 12.51
C SER A 39 -10.36 -3.20 13.32
N ASP A 40 -11.11 -2.17 12.95
CA ASP A 40 -12.40 -1.83 13.55
C ASP A 40 -13.59 -2.59 12.94
N GLY A 41 -13.31 -3.53 12.02
CA GLY A 41 -14.32 -4.31 11.31
C GLY A 41 -14.93 -3.56 10.11
N THR A 42 -14.51 -2.34 9.81
CA THR A 42 -14.98 -1.63 8.62
C THR A 42 -14.28 -2.12 7.35
N SER A 43 -15.00 -2.05 6.23
CA SER A 43 -14.45 -2.31 4.90
C SER A 43 -14.48 -1.04 4.06
N GLN A 44 -13.35 -0.70 3.43
CA GLN A 44 -13.26 0.42 2.49
C GLN A 44 -13.03 -0.08 1.08
N ILE A 45 -13.71 0.53 0.12
CA ILE A 45 -13.54 0.25 -1.31
C ILE A 45 -13.01 1.51 -1.98
N LEU A 46 -11.92 1.34 -2.74
CA LEU A 46 -11.23 2.40 -3.45
C LEU A 46 -11.18 2.03 -4.93
N GLN A 47 -11.62 2.94 -5.78
CA GLN A 47 -11.42 2.82 -7.23
C GLN A 47 -10.31 3.76 -7.65
N LEU A 48 -9.29 3.21 -8.29
CA LEU A 48 -8.09 3.92 -8.71
C LEU A 48 -7.94 3.78 -10.23
N ASP A 49 -7.48 4.82 -10.91
CA ASP A 49 -6.92 4.63 -12.24
C ASP A 49 -5.54 3.97 -12.15
N LEU A 50 -5.02 3.51 -13.30
CA LEU A 50 -3.72 2.85 -13.35
C LEU A 50 -2.58 3.75 -12.88
N GLN A 51 -2.66 5.06 -13.13
CA GLN A 51 -1.61 6.00 -12.74
C GLN A 51 -1.54 6.13 -11.21
N SER A 52 -2.68 6.33 -10.56
CA SER A 52 -2.81 6.45 -9.11
C SER A 52 -2.41 5.16 -8.40
N PHE A 53 -2.82 4.01 -8.95
CA PHE A 53 -2.40 2.71 -8.43
C PHE A 53 -0.88 2.49 -8.57
N GLY A 54 -0.29 2.90 -9.70
CA GLY A 54 1.16 2.89 -9.90
C GLY A 54 1.89 3.75 -8.88
N GLN A 55 1.40 4.97 -8.64
CA GLN A 55 1.95 5.87 -7.62
C GLN A 55 1.86 5.27 -6.21
N LEU A 56 0.72 4.70 -5.84
CA LEU A 56 0.53 4.04 -4.56
C LEU A 56 1.56 2.92 -4.35
N ARG A 57 1.76 2.07 -5.36
CA ARG A 57 2.75 1.00 -5.32
C ARG A 57 4.17 1.52 -5.11
N CYS A 58 4.59 2.54 -5.85
CA CYS A 58 5.92 3.13 -5.70
C CYS A 58 6.09 3.74 -4.31
N LYS A 59 5.08 4.49 -3.82
CA LYS A 59 5.10 5.11 -2.49
C LYS A 59 5.21 4.09 -1.36
N VAL A 60 4.47 2.99 -1.44
CA VAL A 60 4.56 1.91 -0.45
C VAL A 60 5.95 1.26 -0.48
N ALA A 61 6.53 1.03 -1.67
CA ALA A 61 7.88 0.48 -1.80
C ALA A 61 8.95 1.41 -1.21
N GLU A 62 8.86 2.71 -1.49
CA GLU A 62 9.74 3.74 -0.90
C GLU A 62 9.68 3.70 0.63
N LEU A 63 8.46 3.72 1.19
CA LEU A 63 8.26 3.71 2.65
C LEU A 63 8.81 2.42 3.29
N LEU A 64 8.59 1.26 2.66
CA LEU A 64 9.13 -0.01 3.17
C LEU A 64 10.67 -0.02 3.16
N ALA A 65 11.30 0.54 2.12
CA ALA A 65 12.75 0.65 2.06
C ALA A 65 13.30 1.58 3.15
N GLU A 66 12.65 2.73 3.38
CA GLU A 66 13.00 3.65 4.46
C GLU A 66 12.85 3.00 5.84
N LEU A 67 11.74 2.28 6.06
CA LEU A 67 11.49 1.55 7.30
C LEU A 67 12.54 0.47 7.55
N GLN A 68 12.95 -0.27 6.51
CA GLN A 68 14.02 -1.26 6.63
C GLN A 68 15.34 -0.61 7.04
N LEU A 69 15.70 0.51 6.41
CA LEU A 69 16.91 1.24 6.75
C LEU A 69 16.89 1.76 8.20
N VAL A 70 15.74 2.22 8.69
CA VAL A 70 15.57 2.60 10.10
C VAL A 70 15.72 1.38 11.00
N HIS A 71 15.09 0.26 10.65
CA HIS A 71 15.18 -0.99 11.39
C HIS A 71 16.62 -1.47 11.55
N ASP A 72 17.39 -1.51 10.46
CA ASP A 72 18.78 -1.96 10.45
C ASP A 72 19.68 -1.05 11.31
N ARG A 73 19.47 0.27 11.24
CA ARG A 73 20.19 1.24 12.08
C ARG A 73 19.89 1.06 13.57
N MET A 74 18.63 0.80 13.91
CA MET A 74 18.22 0.56 15.29
C MET A 74 18.84 -0.72 15.83
N GLN A 75 18.84 -1.80 15.05
CA GLN A 75 19.52 -3.04 15.43
C GLN A 75 21.02 -2.84 15.63
N ALA A 76 21.69 -2.16 14.69
CA ALA A 76 23.13 -1.91 14.76
C ALA A 76 23.53 -1.05 15.97
N LYS A 77 22.64 -0.17 16.45
CA LYS A 77 22.92 0.75 17.56
C LYS A 77 22.53 0.20 18.94
N ILE A 78 21.43 -0.54 19.04
CA ILE A 78 20.87 -1.01 20.33
C ILE A 78 21.48 -2.34 20.78
N LEU A 79 21.75 -3.28 19.87
CA LEU A 79 22.33 -4.58 20.21
C LEU A 79 23.73 -4.49 20.88
N PRO A 80 24.66 -3.60 20.48
CA PRO A 80 25.93 -3.48 21.19
C PRO A 80 25.82 -2.82 22.56
N GLU A 81 24.85 -1.93 22.82
CA GLU A 81 24.67 -1.29 24.14
C GLU A 81 24.12 -2.27 25.19
N ILE A 82 23.21 -3.17 24.80
CA ILE A 82 22.71 -4.22 25.71
C ILE A 82 23.84 -5.20 26.07
N ARG A 83 24.68 -5.56 25.09
CA ARG A 83 25.78 -6.51 25.29
C ARG A 83 26.91 -5.98 26.19
N GLN A 84 27.07 -4.67 26.31
CA GLN A 84 28.02 -4.05 27.23
C GLN A 84 27.47 -3.85 28.65
N MET A 85 26.16 -4.02 28.87
CA MET A 85 25.54 -3.92 30.19
C MET A 85 25.51 -5.28 30.93
N ASP A 86 25.71 -6.38 30.21
CA ASP A 86 25.76 -7.76 30.72
C ASP A 86 27.21 -8.28 30.96
N SER A 87 28.23 -7.41 30.96
CA SER A 87 29.65 -7.71 31.27
C SER A 87 30.19 -6.77 32.34
#